data_AF-A0A3G2IKU0-F1
#
_entry.id   AF-A0A3G2IKU0-F1
#
_cell.length_a   1.000
_cell.length_b   1.000
_cell.length_c   1.000
_cell.angle_alpha   90.00
_cell.angle_beta   90.00
_cell.angle_gamma   90.00
#
_symmetry.space_group_name_H-M   'P 1'
#
loop_
_entity.id
_entity.type
_entity.pdbx_description
1 polymer ?
#
loop_
_entity_poly.entity_id
_entity_poly.type
_entity_poly.pdbx_seq_one_letter_code
_entity_poly.pdbx_strand_id
1 'polypeptide(L)'
;MVGWTLNLSGTQITELPVDLDVGSDLNLSNTQITALPEDLYVRGALNLSGAQITELPGNFTCDYLYLDPERFSNVAFRKNCGDNHRTIFAVWTGETFYIAAGSFYGPIGKFEDAVNLKYSGEAAEAYKQAGRDCINELKEKLSANPQ
;
A
#
# COMPACT_ATOMS: atom_id res chain seq x y z
N MET A 1 -5.09 -5.99 20.76
CA MET A 1 -5.99 -4.91 20.31
C MET A 1 -5.66 -3.59 21.00
N VAL A 2 -5.26 -2.59 20.22
CA VAL A 2 -5.12 -1.19 20.63
C VAL A 2 -6.31 -0.43 20.04
N GLY A 3 -7.24 0.05 20.86
CA GLY A 3 -8.51 0.64 20.39
C GLY A 3 -8.41 2.06 19.79
N TRP A 4 -7.21 2.63 19.69
CA TRP A 4 -6.96 4.01 19.29
C TRP A 4 -5.81 4.07 18.28
N THR A 5 -5.55 5.26 17.74
CA THR A 5 -4.38 5.50 16.88
C THR A 5 -3.09 5.19 17.63
N LEU A 6 -2.24 4.36 17.04
CA LEU A 6 -0.91 4.02 17.54
C LEU A 6 0.14 4.78 16.72
N ASN A 7 0.73 5.81 17.32
CA ASN A 7 1.79 6.59 16.69
C ASN A 7 3.16 6.20 17.25
N LEU A 8 3.96 5.53 16.42
CA LEU A 8 5.34 5.11 16.72
C LEU A 8 6.36 5.87 15.85
N SER A 9 5.92 6.92 15.16
CA SER A 9 6.75 7.70 14.23
C SER A 9 8.04 8.20 14.89
N GLY A 10 9.18 8.00 14.22
CA GLY A 10 10.49 8.49 14.66
C GLY A 10 11.04 7.81 15.92
N THR A 11 10.38 6.76 16.42
CA THR A 11 10.91 5.97 17.53
C THR A 11 11.99 4.98 17.05
N GLN A 12 12.77 4.45 17.99
CA GLN A 12 13.81 3.45 17.72
C GLN A 12 13.27 2.01 17.74
N ILE A 13 11.96 1.82 17.61
CA ILE A 13 11.36 0.49 17.55
C ILE A 13 11.88 -0.27 16.33
N THR A 14 12.20 -1.55 16.53
CA THR A 14 12.78 -2.45 15.52
C THR A 14 11.85 -3.60 15.14
N GLU A 15 10.85 -3.89 15.96
CA GLU A 15 9.90 -4.98 15.76
C GLU A 15 8.51 -4.62 16.29
N LEU A 16 7.48 -5.24 15.73
CA LEU A 16 6.11 -5.17 16.25
C LEU A 16 5.72 -6.53 16.86
N PRO A 17 4.80 -6.55 17.83
CA PRO A 17 4.23 -7.80 18.31
C PRO A 17 3.57 -8.58 17.17
N VAL A 18 3.82 -9.90 17.12
CA VAL A 18 2.99 -10.85 16.37
C VAL A 18 1.58 -10.76 16.98
N ASP A 19 0.53 -10.63 16.18
CA ASP A 19 -0.87 -10.36 16.61
C ASP A 19 -1.20 -8.91 17.01
N LEU A 20 -0.42 -7.94 16.53
CA LEU A 20 -0.81 -6.53 16.67
C LEU A 20 -2.11 -6.24 15.89
N ASP A 21 -3.12 -5.79 16.62
CA ASP A 21 -4.40 -5.31 16.09
C ASP A 21 -4.59 -3.85 16.52
N VAL A 22 -4.73 -2.95 15.56
CA VAL A 22 -4.89 -1.51 15.76
C VAL A 22 -6.28 -1.07 15.26
N GLY A 23 -7.12 -0.60 16.17
CA GLY A 23 -8.51 -0.20 15.90
C GLY A 23 -8.70 1.14 15.19
N SER A 24 -7.61 1.83 14.82
CA SER A 24 -7.57 3.10 14.10
C SER A 24 -6.29 3.15 13.24
N ASP A 25 -5.56 4.26 13.19
CA ASP A 25 -4.33 4.41 12.40
C ASP A 25 -3.09 3.85 13.11
N LEU A 26 -2.16 3.29 12.34
CA LEU A 26 -0.82 2.88 12.75
C LEU A 26 0.22 3.70 11.98
N ASN A 27 0.96 4.55 12.68
CA ASN A 27 2.04 5.34 12.09
C ASN A 27 3.41 4.79 12.49
N LEU A 28 4.11 4.17 11.54
CA LEU A 28 5.47 3.62 11.67
C LEU A 28 6.51 4.47 10.92
N SER A 29 6.16 5.68 10.51
CA SER A 29 7.05 6.48 9.68
C SER A 29 8.37 6.79 10.38
N ASN A 30 9.47 6.75 9.63
CA ASN A 30 10.83 7.00 10.12
C ASN A 30 11.25 6.11 11.32
N THR A 31 10.74 4.88 11.41
CA THR A 31 11.17 3.89 12.42
C THR A 31 12.29 2.99 11.90
N GLN A 32 12.90 2.21 12.80
CA GLN A 32 13.92 1.21 12.47
C GLN A 32 13.31 -0.20 12.24
N ILE A 33 11.99 -0.30 12.13
CA ILE A 33 11.31 -1.56 11.80
C ILE A 33 11.71 -2.00 10.39
N THR A 34 12.04 -3.28 10.26
CA THR A 34 12.46 -3.91 9.00
C THR A 34 11.41 -4.83 8.40
N ALA A 35 10.43 -5.27 9.19
CA ALA A 35 9.34 -6.15 8.74
C ALA A 35 8.04 -5.87 9.50
N LEU A 36 6.90 -6.07 8.83
CA LEU A 36 5.59 -6.14 9.48
C LEU A 36 5.28 -7.58 9.88
N PRO A 37 4.51 -7.81 10.96
CA PRO A 37 4.02 -9.14 11.27
C PRO A 37 3.02 -9.59 10.20
N GLU A 38 2.98 -10.90 9.94
CA GLU A 38 1.90 -11.51 9.16
C GLU A 38 0.55 -11.28 9.88
N ASP A 39 -0.52 -11.22 9.09
CA ASP A 39 -1.89 -11.02 9.56
C ASP A 39 -2.11 -9.70 10.35
N LEU A 40 -1.23 -8.70 10.15
CA LEU A 40 -1.37 -7.37 10.74
C LEU A 40 -2.72 -6.76 10.34
N TYR A 41 -3.52 -6.39 11.35
CA TYR A 41 -4.78 -5.69 11.15
C TYR A 41 -4.71 -4.25 11.65
N VAL A 42 -4.97 -3.31 10.74
CA VAL A 42 -5.07 -1.87 11.03
C VAL A 42 -6.39 -1.37 10.47
N ARG A 43 -7.32 -0.94 11.31
CA ARG A 43 -8.62 -0.46 10.81
C ARG A 43 -8.49 0.80 9.95
N GLY A 44 -7.52 1.66 10.24
CA GLY A 44 -7.34 2.96 9.58
C GLY A 44 -6.16 2.97 8.61
N ALA A 45 -5.41 4.08 8.65
CA ALA A 45 -4.22 4.26 7.84
C ALA A 45 -3.01 3.52 8.42
N LEU A 46 -2.30 2.81 7.56
CA LEU A 46 -0.96 2.28 7.82
C LEU A 46 0.07 3.17 7.11
N ASN A 47 0.91 3.86 7.89
CA ASN A 47 1.97 4.71 7.35
C ASN A 47 3.36 4.10 7.60
N LEU A 48 4.03 3.72 6.50
CA LEU A 48 5.35 3.09 6.45
C LEU A 48 6.43 4.02 5.86
N SER A 49 6.11 5.27 5.52
CA SER A 49 7.05 6.19 4.88
C SER A 49 8.32 6.38 5.71
N GLY A 50 9.49 6.21 5.10
CA GLY A 50 10.77 6.30 5.81
C GLY A 50 11.09 5.15 6.79
N ALA A 51 10.22 4.16 7.00
CA ALA A 51 10.55 2.94 7.78
C ALA A 51 11.61 2.09 7.06
N GLN A 52 12.31 1.18 7.73
CA GLN A 52 13.32 0.31 7.08
C GLN A 52 12.74 -0.95 6.41
N ILE A 53 11.43 -1.00 6.23
CA ILE A 53 10.72 -2.08 5.56
C ILE A 53 11.00 -2.02 4.06
N THR A 54 11.37 -3.16 3.47
CA THR A 54 11.60 -3.32 2.02
C THR A 54 10.67 -4.33 1.38
N GLU A 55 9.85 -5.03 2.15
CA GLU A 55 8.87 -6.01 1.66
C GLU A 55 7.60 -5.96 2.53
N LEU A 56 6.44 -6.00 1.89
CA LEU A 56 5.16 -6.19 2.58
C LEU A 56 4.95 -7.68 2.92
N PRO A 57 4.29 -8.00 4.05
CA PRO A 57 3.98 -9.38 4.42
C PRO A 57 2.97 -9.99 3.41
N GLY A 58 2.90 -11.32 3.39
CA GLY A 58 2.00 -12.04 2.49
C GLY A 58 0.54 -11.70 2.76
N ASN A 59 0.18 -11.42 4.01
CA ASN A 59 -1.15 -10.98 4.40
C ASN A 59 -1.12 -9.81 5.41
N PHE A 60 -1.87 -8.76 5.13
CA PHE A 60 -2.17 -7.66 6.06
C PHE A 60 -3.45 -6.93 5.59
N THR A 61 -4.12 -6.25 6.51
CA THR A 61 -5.33 -5.48 6.22
C THR A 61 -5.21 -4.04 6.72
N CYS A 62 -5.52 -3.07 5.84
CA CYS A 62 -5.71 -1.67 6.20
C CYS A 62 -6.68 -0.93 5.26
N ASP A 63 -7.26 0.18 5.73
CA ASP A 63 -8.15 1.03 4.93
C ASP A 63 -7.37 2.00 4.03
N TYR A 64 -6.17 2.42 4.47
CA TYR A 64 -5.26 3.27 3.70
C TYR A 64 -3.81 2.82 3.87
N LEU A 65 -3.01 2.95 2.83
CA LEU A 65 -1.59 2.59 2.84
C LEU A 65 -0.73 3.73 2.31
N TYR A 66 0.22 4.17 3.14
CA TYR A 66 1.22 5.17 2.78
C TYR A 66 2.61 4.55 2.89
N LEU A 67 3.36 4.55 1.78
CA LEU A 67 4.72 4.03 1.71
C LEU A 67 5.50 4.71 0.59
N ASP A 68 6.82 4.51 0.58
CA ASP A 68 7.71 4.95 -0.49
C ASP A 68 7.92 3.77 -1.46
N PRO A 69 7.17 3.66 -2.57
CA PRO A 69 7.10 2.42 -3.36
C PRO A 69 8.43 2.01 -4.00
N GLU A 70 9.36 2.95 -4.15
CA GLU A 70 10.71 2.70 -4.67
C GLU A 70 11.56 1.79 -3.77
N ARG A 71 11.17 1.66 -2.50
CA ARG A 71 11.91 0.90 -1.49
C ARG A 71 11.45 -0.54 -1.37
N PHE A 72 10.33 -0.89 -2.00
CA PHE A 72 9.69 -2.18 -1.81
C PHE A 72 9.92 -3.10 -3.01
N SER A 73 10.46 -4.30 -2.75
CA SER A 73 10.72 -5.29 -3.81
C SER A 73 9.42 -5.87 -4.38
N ASN A 74 8.39 -6.01 -3.54
CA ASN A 74 7.09 -6.57 -3.84
C ASN A 74 5.99 -5.51 -4.02
N VAL A 75 6.37 -4.34 -4.53
CA VAL A 75 5.46 -3.27 -4.96
C VAL A 75 5.81 -2.87 -6.38
N ALA A 76 4.81 -2.57 -7.20
CA ALA A 76 4.99 -2.01 -8.53
C ALA A 76 4.30 -0.66 -8.60
N PHE A 77 4.92 0.34 -9.24
CA PHE A 77 4.40 1.70 -9.21
C PHE A 77 4.63 2.46 -10.51
N ARG A 78 3.83 3.51 -10.71
CA ARG A 78 3.98 4.49 -11.79
C ARG A 78 3.88 5.88 -11.19
N LYS A 79 4.80 6.76 -11.58
CA LYS A 79 4.78 8.19 -11.24
C LYS A 79 4.08 8.99 -12.33
N ASN A 80 3.71 10.23 -12.04
CA ASN A 80 3.16 11.17 -13.02
C ASN A 80 1.91 10.64 -13.74
N CYS A 81 1.05 9.88 -13.05
CA CYS A 81 -0.14 9.30 -13.66
C CYS A 81 -1.29 10.32 -13.74
N GLY A 82 -1.81 10.48 -14.96
CA GLY A 82 -2.90 11.41 -15.29
C GLY A 82 -2.61 12.86 -14.93
N ASP A 83 -3.64 13.71 -14.99
CA ASP A 83 -3.46 15.17 -14.93
C ASP A 83 -2.91 15.70 -13.59
N ASN A 84 -3.07 14.92 -12.50
CA ASN A 84 -2.61 15.33 -11.16
C ASN A 84 -1.21 14.81 -10.84
N HIS A 85 -0.50 14.25 -11.83
CA HIS A 85 0.86 13.73 -11.69
C HIS A 85 1.00 12.77 -10.50
N ARG A 86 -0.03 11.96 -10.25
CA ARG A 86 -0.12 11.15 -9.05
C ARG A 86 0.74 9.90 -9.15
N THR A 87 1.29 9.48 -8.03
CA THR A 87 1.89 8.15 -7.91
C THR A 87 0.79 7.12 -7.66
N ILE A 88 0.78 6.07 -8.47
CA ILE A 88 -0.07 4.90 -8.31
C ILE A 88 0.84 3.72 -8.01
N PHE A 89 0.47 2.88 -7.06
CA PHE A 89 1.19 1.63 -6.82
C PHE A 89 0.23 0.48 -6.54
N ALA A 90 0.68 -0.72 -6.91
CA ALA A 90 -0.01 -1.97 -6.65
C ALA A 90 0.70 -2.74 -5.53
N VAL A 91 -0.09 -3.41 -4.69
CA VAL A 91 0.38 -4.32 -3.64
C VAL A 91 -0.44 -5.62 -3.67
N TRP A 92 0.13 -6.68 -3.13
CA TRP A 92 -0.56 -7.95 -2.88
C TRP A 92 -0.87 -8.08 -1.40
N THR A 93 -2.08 -8.53 -1.07
CA THR A 93 -2.55 -8.67 0.32
C THR A 93 -3.05 -10.09 0.59
N GLY A 94 -2.39 -11.10 0.03
CA GLY A 94 -2.69 -12.53 0.27
C GLY A 94 -3.84 -13.09 -0.58
N GLU A 95 -4.87 -12.28 -0.84
CA GLU A 95 -6.05 -12.71 -1.59
C GLU A 95 -6.21 -12.01 -2.95
N THR A 96 -5.91 -10.72 -3.00
CA THR A 96 -6.11 -9.90 -4.21
C THR A 96 -5.07 -8.77 -4.29
N PHE A 97 -4.97 -8.20 -5.49
CA PHE A 97 -4.20 -6.98 -5.73
C PHE A 97 -5.00 -5.75 -5.31
N TYR A 98 -4.33 -4.85 -4.59
CA TYR A 98 -4.82 -3.53 -4.24
C TYR A 98 -4.07 -2.47 -5.02
N ILE A 99 -4.76 -1.38 -5.37
CA ILE A 99 -4.20 -0.16 -5.91
C ILE A 99 -4.27 0.93 -4.85
N ALA A 100 -3.15 1.62 -4.65
CA ALA A 100 -3.10 2.86 -3.89
C ALA A 100 -2.89 4.04 -4.84
N ALA A 101 -3.70 5.10 -4.66
CA ALA A 101 -3.59 6.34 -5.43
C ALA A 101 -4.11 7.54 -4.61
N GLY A 102 -3.21 8.25 -3.92
CA GLY A 102 -3.60 9.34 -3.03
C GLY A 102 -4.33 8.79 -1.80
N SER A 103 -5.59 9.17 -1.60
CA SER A 103 -6.43 8.63 -0.51
C SER A 103 -7.19 7.36 -0.91
N PHE A 104 -7.07 6.89 -2.15
CA PHE A 104 -7.68 5.64 -2.56
C PHE A 104 -6.76 4.47 -2.20
N TYR A 105 -7.31 3.42 -1.59
CA TYR A 105 -6.69 2.12 -1.43
C TYR A 105 -7.77 1.04 -1.60
N GLY A 106 -7.61 0.13 -2.56
CA GLY A 106 -8.64 -0.87 -2.82
C GLY A 106 -8.41 -1.71 -4.08
N PRO A 107 -9.25 -2.73 -4.34
CA PRO A 107 -9.15 -3.57 -5.53
C PRO A 107 -9.26 -2.78 -6.83
N ILE A 108 -8.65 -3.29 -7.92
CA ILE A 108 -8.61 -2.61 -9.22
C ILE A 108 -9.99 -2.20 -9.74
N GLY A 109 -11.03 -3.04 -9.59
CA GLY A 109 -12.39 -2.67 -10.02
C GLY A 109 -12.93 -1.42 -9.31
N LYS A 110 -12.70 -1.32 -7.99
CA LYS A 110 -13.08 -0.14 -7.20
C LYS A 110 -12.24 1.09 -7.55
N PHE A 111 -10.99 0.88 -7.93
CA PHE A 111 -10.14 1.96 -8.41
C PHE A 111 -10.66 2.52 -9.73
N GLU A 112 -10.99 1.65 -10.69
CA GLU A 112 -11.54 2.06 -11.99
C GLU A 112 -12.89 2.78 -11.83
N ASP A 113 -13.77 2.28 -10.95
CA ASP A 113 -15.02 2.96 -10.58
C ASP A 113 -14.77 4.36 -10.01
N ALA A 114 -13.83 4.49 -9.06
CA ALA A 114 -13.47 5.77 -8.44
C ALA A 114 -12.86 6.75 -9.46
N VAL A 115 -12.08 6.25 -10.42
CA VAL A 115 -11.55 7.04 -11.52
C VAL A 115 -12.68 7.56 -12.41
N ASN A 116 -13.62 6.70 -12.81
CA ASN A 116 -14.75 7.09 -13.66
C ASN A 116 -15.69 8.10 -12.98
N LEU A 117 -15.76 8.12 -11.64
CA LEU A 117 -16.51 9.13 -10.89
C LEU A 117 -15.87 10.52 -10.92
N LYS A 118 -14.55 10.60 -11.09
CA LYS A 118 -13.78 11.85 -10.94
C LYS A 118 -13.19 12.37 -12.25
N TYR A 119 -12.91 11.49 -13.19
CA TYR A 119 -12.22 11.78 -14.44
C TYR A 119 -12.99 11.19 -15.62
N SER A 120 -12.75 11.72 -16.81
CA SER A 120 -13.32 11.24 -18.06
C SER A 120 -12.30 11.30 -19.20
N GLY A 121 -12.58 10.61 -20.31
CA GLY A 121 -11.74 10.64 -21.51
C GLY A 121 -10.34 10.06 -21.29
N GLU A 122 -9.35 10.61 -22.00
CA GLU A 122 -7.98 10.10 -21.99
C GLU A 122 -7.34 10.10 -20.60
N ALA A 123 -7.63 11.10 -19.76
CA ALA A 123 -7.12 11.16 -18.40
C ALA A 123 -7.61 9.97 -17.56
N ALA A 124 -8.90 9.61 -17.66
CA ALA A 124 -9.46 8.46 -16.96
C ALA A 124 -8.83 7.16 -17.44
N GLU A 125 -8.68 6.98 -18.76
CA GLU A 125 -8.03 5.79 -19.31
C GLU A 125 -6.56 5.68 -18.89
N ALA A 126 -5.84 6.80 -18.83
CA ALA A 126 -4.45 6.83 -18.36
C ALA A 126 -4.33 6.38 -16.90
N TYR A 127 -5.23 6.81 -16.01
CA TYR A 127 -5.25 6.32 -14.61
C TYR A 127 -5.51 4.83 -14.54
N LYS A 128 -6.55 4.34 -15.23
CA LYS A 128 -6.92 2.91 -15.22
C LYS A 128 -5.80 2.06 -15.80
N GLN A 129 -5.19 2.49 -16.90
CA GLN A 129 -4.07 1.79 -17.51
C GLN A 129 -2.87 1.71 -16.59
N ALA A 130 -2.50 2.82 -15.94
CA ALA A 130 -1.40 2.81 -14.98
C ALA A 130 -1.65 1.84 -13.80
N GLY A 131 -2.89 1.75 -13.31
CA GLY A 131 -3.26 0.75 -12.29
C GLY A 131 -3.10 -0.69 -12.79
N ARG A 132 -3.58 -0.99 -13.99
CA ARG A 132 -3.45 -2.31 -14.63
C ARG A 132 -1.99 -2.69 -14.87
N ASP A 133 -1.18 -1.75 -15.33
CA ASP A 133 0.25 -1.96 -15.57
C ASP A 133 1.01 -2.25 -14.27
N CYS A 134 0.67 -1.56 -13.16
CA CYS A 134 1.25 -1.86 -11.86
C CYS A 134 0.92 -3.30 -11.43
N ILE A 135 -0.32 -3.75 -11.62
CA ILE A 135 -0.70 -5.13 -11.27
C ILE A 135 0.04 -6.16 -12.12
N ASN A 136 0.17 -5.91 -13.42
CA ASN A 136 0.88 -6.85 -14.31
C ASN A 136 2.35 -6.97 -13.94
N GLU A 137 3.04 -5.84 -13.69
CA GLU A 137 4.43 -5.86 -13.22
C GLU A 137 4.55 -6.56 -11.85
N LEU A 138 3.60 -6.32 -10.93
CA LEU A 138 3.64 -6.96 -9.62
C LEU A 138 3.44 -8.48 -9.74
N LYS A 139 2.56 -8.96 -10.62
CA LYS A 139 2.40 -10.40 -10.90
C LYS A 139 3.71 -11.02 -11.38
N GLU A 140 4.44 -10.34 -12.25
CA GLU A 140 5.76 -10.81 -12.72
C GLU A 140 6.77 -10.88 -11.57
N LYS A 141 6.82 -9.84 -10.71
CA LYS A 141 7.68 -9.82 -9.52
C LYS A 141 7.39 -10.99 -8.57
N LEU A 142 6.11 -11.25 -8.27
CA LEU A 142 5.70 -12.35 -7.38
C LEU A 142 5.92 -13.73 -8.00
N SER A 143 5.86 -13.85 -9.34
CA SER A 143 6.14 -15.11 -10.03
C SER A 143 7.64 -15.42 -10.07
N ALA A 144 8.49 -14.38 -10.10
CA ALA A 144 9.94 -14.52 -10.08
C ALA A 144 10.48 -14.83 -8.67
N ASN A 145 9.81 -14.36 -7.63
CA ASN A 145 10.14 -14.56 -6.22
C ASN A 145 8.89 -14.97 -5.44
N PRO A 146 8.49 -16.26 -5.46
CA PRO A 146 7.36 -16.73 -4.66
C PRO A 146 7.68 -16.53 -3.16
N GLN A 147 6.79 -15.82 -2.46
CA GLN A 147 6.82 -15.67 -1.00
C GLN A 147 6.51 -16.99 -0.30
#